data_AF-A0A973TQM0-F1
#
_entry.id   AF-A0A973TQM0-F1
#
_cell.length_a   1.000
_cell.length_b   1.000
_cell.length_c   1.000
_cell.angle_alpha   90.00
_cell.angle_beta   90.00
_cell.angle_gamma   90.00
#
_symmetry.space_group_name_H-M   'P 1'
#
loop_
_entity.id
_entity.type
_entity.pdbx_description
1 polymer ?
#
loop_
_entity_poly.entity_id
_entity_poly.type
_entity_poly.pdbx_seq_one_letter_code
_entity_poly.pdbx_strand_id
1 'polypeptide(L)'
;MPLHDGAAARIRQQLQDIRDGLRVSVIAIGRLTPEQHGAVHAFRKSRGLTGGESPEIVYVGRHHFTSRMQQGYTIDDLVRQAEASLAADAVPQVRGSMTSLRSVRDRDDGYGNKVRDVAVFELSVWKPRIELFSVIPKGDRR
;
A
#
# COMPACT_ATOMS: atom_id res chain seq x y z
N MET A 1 1.05 10.70 -8.16
CA MET A 1 0.36 9.43 -7.90
C MET A 1 -0.99 9.73 -7.30
N PRO A 2 -2.03 9.91 -8.12
CA PRO A 2 -3.37 9.94 -7.59
C PRO A 2 -3.85 8.50 -7.44
N LEU A 3 -4.28 8.16 -6.23
CA LEU A 3 -5.35 7.19 -6.09
C LEU A 3 -6.48 7.56 -7.05
N HIS A 4 -7.14 6.57 -7.63
CA HIS A 4 -8.30 6.84 -8.47
C HIS A 4 -9.38 7.59 -7.67
N ASP A 5 -10.21 8.38 -8.35
CA ASP A 5 -11.35 9.03 -7.71
C ASP A 5 -12.20 7.99 -6.96
N GLY A 6 -12.57 8.33 -5.73
CA GLY A 6 -13.31 7.44 -4.82
C GLY A 6 -12.55 6.20 -4.35
N ALA A 7 -11.24 6.07 -4.59
CA ALA A 7 -10.47 4.91 -4.12
C ALA A 7 -10.49 4.76 -2.60
N ALA A 8 -10.40 5.86 -1.83
CA ALA A 8 -10.49 5.82 -0.38
C ALA A 8 -11.82 5.23 0.12
N ALA A 9 -12.93 5.62 -0.51
CA ALA A 9 -14.25 5.07 -0.23
C ALA A 9 -14.32 3.58 -0.58
N ARG A 10 -13.74 3.17 -1.72
CA ARG A 10 -13.67 1.76 -2.13
C ARG A 10 -12.80 0.91 -1.19
N ILE A 11 -11.64 1.42 -0.76
CA ILE A 11 -10.78 0.78 0.22
C ILE A 11 -11.53 0.62 1.54
N ARG A 12 -12.20 1.67 2.02
CA ARG A 12 -13.02 1.62 3.24
C ARG A 12 -14.11 0.55 3.14
N GLN A 13 -14.90 0.56 2.07
CA GLN A 13 -15.94 -0.45 1.85
C GLN A 13 -15.34 -1.85 1.83
N GLN A 14 -14.22 -2.05 1.13
CA GLN A 14 -13.55 -3.34 1.07
C GLN A 14 -13.12 -3.85 2.46
N LEU A 15 -12.58 -2.95 3.30
CA LEU A 15 -12.19 -3.27 4.67
C LEU A 15 -13.40 -3.58 5.57
N GLN A 16 -14.53 -2.89 5.36
CA GLN A 16 -15.79 -3.17 6.05
C GLN A 16 -16.33 -4.55 5.63
N ASP A 17 -16.35 -4.87 4.33
CA ASP A 17 -16.76 -6.18 3.83
C ASP A 17 -15.92 -7.31 4.42
N ILE A 18 -14.60 -7.11 4.54
CA ILE A 18 -13.69 -8.07 5.19
C ILE A 18 -14.05 -8.27 6.67
N ARG A 19 -14.25 -7.18 7.41
CA ARG A 19 -14.65 -7.23 8.83
C ARG A 19 -15.95 -8.01 9.01
N ASP A 20 -16.89 -7.81 8.10
CA ASP A 20 -18.23 -8.40 8.17
C ASP A 20 -18.24 -9.85 7.62
N GLY A 21 -17.07 -10.41 7.30
CA GLY A 21 -16.89 -11.80 6.85
C GLY A 21 -17.27 -12.06 5.39
N LEU A 22 -17.49 -11.00 4.61
CA LEU A 22 -17.90 -11.10 3.21
C LEU A 22 -16.71 -11.48 2.30
N ARG A 23 -17.04 -12.07 1.14
CA ARG A 23 -16.04 -12.34 0.10
C ARG A 23 -15.74 -11.04 -0.64
N VAL A 24 -14.46 -10.70 -0.74
CA VAL A 24 -13.96 -9.54 -1.48
C VAL A 24 -13.21 -9.97 -2.74
N SER A 25 -13.23 -9.13 -3.76
CA SER A 25 -12.49 -9.29 -5.00
C SER A 25 -11.30 -8.33 -5.07
N VAL A 26 -10.50 -8.43 -6.13
CA VAL A 26 -9.40 -7.48 -6.39
C VAL A 26 -10.00 -6.19 -6.97
N ILE A 27 -9.69 -5.03 -6.37
CA ILE A 27 -10.09 -3.71 -6.89
C ILE A 27 -8.89 -2.88 -7.33
N ALA A 28 -9.03 -2.11 -8.41
CA ALA A 28 -8.02 -1.13 -8.83
C ALA A 28 -8.17 0.16 -8.02
N ILE A 29 -7.11 0.60 -7.34
CA ILE A 29 -7.14 1.74 -6.41
C ILE A 29 -6.30 2.92 -6.86
N GLY A 30 -5.36 2.73 -7.78
CA GLY A 30 -4.55 3.83 -8.29
C GLY A 30 -3.51 3.36 -9.29
N ARG A 31 -2.57 4.25 -9.61
CA ARG A 31 -1.49 3.98 -10.55
C ARG A 31 -0.20 4.65 -10.09
N LEU A 32 0.92 3.92 -10.10
CA LEU A 32 2.24 4.49 -9.89
C LEU A 32 2.50 5.62 -10.91
N THR A 33 3.20 6.67 -10.47
CA THR A 33 3.75 7.66 -11.42
C THR A 33 4.80 6.99 -12.32
N PRO A 34 5.10 7.56 -13.50
CA PRO A 34 6.18 7.06 -14.35
C PRO A 34 7.51 6.92 -13.60
N GLU A 35 7.84 7.87 -12.72
CA GLU A 35 9.07 7.88 -11.94
C GLU A 35 9.08 6.76 -10.89
N GLN A 36 7.99 6.61 -10.11
CA GLN A 36 7.86 5.53 -9.13
C GLN A 36 7.85 4.15 -9.82
N HIS A 37 7.14 4.03 -10.93
CA HIS A 37 7.05 2.79 -11.70
C HIS A 37 8.41 2.39 -12.29
N GLY A 38 9.12 3.33 -12.91
CA GLY A 38 10.47 3.11 -13.42
C GLY A 38 11.45 2.66 -12.33
N ALA A 39 11.37 3.28 -11.15
CA ALA A 39 12.21 2.93 -10.01
C ALA A 39 11.85 1.56 -9.40
N VAL A 40 10.56 1.23 -9.27
CA VAL A 40 10.10 -0.11 -8.85
C VAL A 40 10.59 -1.17 -9.83
N HIS A 41 10.44 -0.92 -11.13
CA HIS A 41 10.88 -1.83 -12.18
C HIS A 41 12.41 -2.01 -12.16
N ALA A 42 13.19 -0.93 -12.03
CA ALA A 42 14.64 -1.00 -11.91
C ALA A 42 15.08 -1.79 -10.66
N PHE A 43 14.42 -1.58 -9.51
CA PHE A 43 14.70 -2.33 -8.29
C PHE A 43 14.46 -3.84 -8.49
N ARG A 44 13.30 -4.23 -9.05
CA ARG A 44 12.98 -5.64 -9.29
C ARG A 44 13.95 -6.28 -10.27
N LYS A 45 14.25 -5.60 -11.39
CA LYS A 45 15.22 -6.06 -12.39
C LYS A 45 16.61 -6.26 -11.79
N SER A 46 17.07 -5.36 -10.92
CA SER A 46 18.37 -5.49 -10.24
C SER A 46 18.47 -6.74 -9.35
N ARG A 47 17.33 -7.34 -8.98
CA ARG A 47 17.23 -8.55 -8.16
C ARG A 47 16.81 -9.78 -8.95
N GLY A 48 16.74 -9.71 -10.28
CA GLY A 48 16.28 -10.81 -11.12
C GLY A 48 14.81 -11.18 -10.91
N LEU A 49 14.00 -10.27 -10.37
CA LEU A 49 12.57 -10.48 -10.14
C LEU A 49 11.75 -10.00 -11.34
N THR A 50 10.79 -10.80 -11.79
CA THR A 50 9.82 -10.46 -12.85
C THR A 50 8.57 -9.77 -12.27
N GLY A 51 7.70 -9.17 -13.09
CA GLY A 51 6.48 -8.50 -12.62
C GLY A 51 6.63 -7.00 -12.38
N GLY A 52 5.51 -6.28 -12.35
CA GLY A 52 5.47 -4.82 -12.26
C GLY A 52 5.55 -4.14 -13.63
N GLU A 53 5.13 -4.80 -14.70
CA GLU A 53 5.05 -4.25 -16.06
C GLU A 53 3.92 -3.22 -16.16
N SER A 54 2.82 -3.44 -15.43
CA SER A 54 1.74 -2.48 -15.28
C SER A 54 1.98 -1.59 -14.06
N PRO A 55 1.82 -0.25 -14.19
CA PRO A 55 1.84 0.67 -13.04
C PRO A 55 0.54 0.64 -12.22
N GLU A 56 -0.50 -0.09 -12.64
CA GLU A 56 -1.76 -0.16 -11.90
C GLU A 56 -1.57 -0.83 -10.54
N ILE A 57 -2.12 -0.18 -9.51
CA ILE A 57 -2.12 -0.65 -8.13
C ILE A 57 -3.49 -1.24 -7.83
N VAL A 58 -3.47 -2.48 -7.37
CA VAL A 58 -4.67 -3.20 -6.96
C VAL A 58 -4.68 -3.46 -5.46
N TYR A 59 -5.86 -3.77 -4.93
CA TYR A 59 -6.06 -4.00 -3.52
C TYR A 59 -7.03 -5.15 -3.28
N VAL A 60 -6.64 -6.07 -2.39
CA VAL A 60 -7.52 -7.09 -1.79
C VAL A 60 -7.76 -6.78 -0.32
N GLY A 61 -6.74 -6.31 0.39
CA GLY A 61 -6.87 -5.76 1.74
C GLY A 61 -6.96 -6.76 2.89
N ARG A 62 -7.08 -8.07 2.64
CA ARG A 62 -7.18 -9.08 3.71
C ARG A 62 -5.98 -9.11 4.64
N HIS A 63 -4.77 -9.19 4.08
CA HIS A 63 -3.56 -9.21 4.90
C HIS A 63 -3.37 -7.87 5.63
N HIS A 64 -3.56 -6.76 4.93
CA HIS A 64 -3.54 -5.42 5.51
C HIS A 64 -4.50 -5.29 6.70
N PHE A 65 -5.77 -5.66 6.52
CA PHE A 65 -6.79 -5.68 7.58
C PHE A 65 -6.35 -6.53 8.77
N THR A 66 -6.13 -7.83 8.57
CA THR A 66 -5.81 -8.75 9.66
C THR A 66 -4.57 -8.30 10.43
N SER A 67 -3.50 -7.94 9.72
CA SER A 67 -2.23 -7.57 10.36
C SER A 67 -2.35 -6.27 11.17
N ARG A 68 -3.02 -5.25 10.64
CA ARG A 68 -3.12 -3.94 11.33
C ARG A 68 -4.16 -3.94 12.44
N MET A 69 -5.28 -4.65 12.27
CA MET A 69 -6.30 -4.80 13.32
C MET A 69 -5.72 -5.50 14.56
N GLN A 70 -4.85 -6.51 14.38
CA GLN A 70 -4.13 -7.16 15.50
C GLN A 70 -3.23 -6.19 16.28
N GLN A 71 -2.79 -5.10 15.66
CA GLN A 71 -1.99 -4.05 16.28
C GLN A 71 -2.84 -2.89 16.86
N GLY A 72 -4.17 -3.03 16.83
CA GLY A 72 -5.12 -2.07 17.38
C GLY A 72 -5.45 -0.89 16.47
N TYR A 73 -5.12 -0.95 15.18
CA TYR A 73 -5.52 0.06 14.20
C TYR A 73 -6.99 -0.10 13.79
N THR A 74 -7.65 1.00 13.50
CA THR A 74 -9.03 1.05 12.98
C THR A 74 -9.07 1.06 11.46
N ILE A 75 -10.21 0.75 10.85
CA ILE A 75 -10.40 0.85 9.40
C ILE A 75 -10.04 2.25 8.88
N ASP A 76 -10.38 3.30 9.62
CA ASP A 76 -10.05 4.67 9.21
C ASP A 76 -8.55 4.93 9.22
N ASP A 77 -7.80 4.33 10.14
CA ASP A 77 -6.33 4.38 10.13
C ASP A 77 -5.78 3.70 8.88
N LEU A 78 -6.29 2.51 8.54
CA LEU A 78 -5.84 1.76 7.36
C LEU A 78 -6.09 2.54 6.07
N VAL A 79 -7.22 3.26 5.96
CA VAL A 79 -7.50 4.14 4.82
C VAL A 79 -6.49 5.28 4.75
N ARG A 80 -6.25 5.98 5.87
CA ARG A 80 -5.27 7.07 5.94
C ARG A 80 -3.84 6.61 5.64
N GLN A 81 -3.47 5.43 6.13
CA GLN A 81 -2.20 4.77 5.86
C GLN A 81 -2.03 4.50 4.36
N ALA A 82 -3.05 3.94 3.70
CA ALA A 82 -3.04 3.70 2.26
C ALA A 82 -2.93 5.02 1.47
N GLU A 83 -3.72 6.04 1.81
CA GLU A 83 -3.66 7.36 1.15
C GLU A 83 -2.27 8.01 1.26
N ALA A 84 -1.71 8.03 2.47
CA ALA A 84 -0.43 8.68 2.73
C ALA A 84 0.74 7.93 2.07
N SER A 85 0.78 6.61 2.18
CA SER A 85 1.86 5.79 1.59
C SER A 85 1.82 5.76 0.06
N LEU A 86 0.65 6.03 -0.54
CA LEU A 86 0.41 6.13 -1.97
C LEU A 86 0.34 7.58 -2.48
N ALA A 87 0.87 8.54 -1.71
CA ALA A 87 0.92 9.93 -2.16
C ALA A 87 1.80 10.10 -3.42
N ALA A 88 1.57 11.19 -4.15
CA ALA A 88 2.28 11.49 -5.39
C ALA A 88 3.79 11.66 -5.24
N ASP A 89 4.21 12.15 -4.09
CA ASP A 89 5.60 12.38 -3.72
C ASP A 89 6.20 11.19 -2.96
N ALA A 90 5.47 10.10 -2.73
CA ALA A 90 6.00 8.92 -2.07
C ALA A 90 7.18 8.33 -2.87
N VAL A 91 8.23 7.91 -2.16
CA VAL A 91 9.49 7.49 -2.77
C VAL A 91 9.69 5.98 -2.65
N PRO A 92 10.14 5.30 -3.72
CA PRO A 92 10.54 3.90 -3.64
C PRO A 92 11.58 3.66 -2.58
N GLN A 93 11.34 2.65 -1.75
CA GLN A 93 12.28 2.25 -0.72
C GLN A 93 13.07 1.02 -1.19
N VAL A 94 14.35 1.21 -1.47
CA VAL A 94 15.28 0.19 -1.99
C VAL A 94 15.91 -0.65 -0.87
N ARG A 95 15.45 -0.49 0.38
CA ARG A 95 16.02 -1.18 1.55
C ARG A 95 15.25 -2.48 1.84
N GLY A 96 15.97 -3.60 1.87
CA GLY A 96 15.42 -4.92 2.12
C GLY A 96 15.11 -5.70 0.83
N SER A 97 14.37 -6.80 0.96
CA SER A 97 13.96 -7.66 -0.17
C SER A 97 12.59 -7.29 -0.76
N MET A 98 11.85 -6.40 -0.09
CA MET A 98 10.46 -6.09 -0.41
C MET A 98 10.37 -4.93 -1.41
N THR A 99 9.38 -4.96 -2.29
CA THR A 99 9.04 -3.81 -3.16
C THR A 99 8.12 -2.87 -2.38
N SER A 100 8.54 -1.63 -2.15
CA SER A 100 7.75 -0.70 -1.32
C SER A 100 7.90 0.77 -1.73
N LEU A 101 6.89 1.58 -1.38
CA LEU A 101 6.96 3.05 -1.37
C LEU A 101 6.88 3.55 0.06
N ARG A 102 7.56 4.65 0.34
CA ARG A 102 7.46 5.35 1.62
C ARG A 102 6.99 6.78 1.39
N SER A 103 5.99 7.19 2.16
CA SER A 103 5.58 8.59 2.24
C SER A 103 6.76 9.50 2.62
N VAL A 104 6.82 10.67 2.01
CA VAL A 104 7.88 11.66 2.31
C VAL A 104 7.50 12.51 3.52
N ARG A 105 6.21 12.78 3.68
CA ARG A 105 5.66 13.63 4.75
C ARG A 105 5.31 12.78 5.96
N ASP A 106 5.59 13.33 7.13
CA ASP A 106 5.13 12.74 8.38
C ASP A 106 3.61 12.95 8.50
N ARG A 107 2.90 11.88 8.85
CA ARG A 107 1.47 11.90 9.18
C ARG A 107 1.32 11.83 10.70
N ASP A 108 0.35 12.56 11.24
CA ASP A 108 -0.13 12.32 12.60
C ASP A 108 -0.94 11.02 12.63
N ASP A 109 -0.51 10.07 13.45
CA ASP A 109 -1.20 8.78 13.54
C ASP A 109 -2.48 8.83 14.37
N GLY A 110 -2.78 9.94 15.05
CA GLY A 110 -3.91 10.06 15.97
C GLY A 110 -3.66 9.47 17.36
N TYR A 111 -2.46 8.94 17.60
CA TYR A 111 -2.04 8.31 18.86
C TYR A 111 -0.80 9.00 19.46
N GLY A 112 -0.49 10.21 19.01
CA GLY A 112 0.62 11.03 19.51
C GLY A 112 1.96 10.76 18.83
N ASN A 113 2.01 9.95 17.76
CA ASN A 113 3.22 9.74 16.98
C ASN A 113 3.16 10.47 15.64
N LYS A 114 4.37 10.77 15.12
CA LYS A 114 4.57 11.18 13.74
C LYS A 114 5.14 10.00 12.98
N VAL A 115 4.45 9.57 11.92
CA VAL A 115 4.79 8.35 11.19
C VAL A 115 4.98 8.62 9.70
N ARG A 116 5.84 7.83 9.07
CA ARG A 116 5.95 7.71 7.61
C ARG A 116 5.42 6.35 7.20
N ASP A 117 4.25 6.35 6.59
CA ASP A 117 3.60 5.17 6.07
C ASP A 117 4.42 4.56 4.91
N VAL A 118 4.67 3.25 4.99
CA VAL A 118 5.37 2.46 3.98
C VAL A 118 4.38 1.50 3.35
N ALA A 119 4.03 1.71 2.08
CA ALA A 119 3.26 0.79 1.28
C ALA A 119 4.16 -0.40 0.90
N VAL A 120 3.76 -1.59 1.27
CA VAL A 120 4.39 -2.85 0.88
C VAL A 120 3.60 -3.44 -0.27
N PHE A 121 4.30 -3.74 -1.36
CA PHE A 121 3.70 -4.38 -2.52
C PHE A 121 4.05 -5.86 -2.60
N GLU A 122 3.04 -6.66 -2.92
CA GLU A 122 3.22 -8.04 -3.36
C GLU A 122 3.08 -8.11 -4.88
N LEU A 123 4.06 -8.74 -5.52
CA LEU A 123 4.08 -9.01 -6.95
C LEU A 123 4.64 -10.40 -7.13
N SER A 124 3.82 -11.32 -7.66
CA SER A 124 4.26 -12.68 -7.99
C SER A 124 4.37 -12.87 -9.49
N VAL A 125 5.14 -13.87 -9.92
CA VAL A 125 5.28 -14.23 -11.35
C VAL A 125 3.93 -14.49 -12.01
N TRP A 126 2.95 -15.00 -11.25
CA TRP A 126 1.61 -15.36 -11.72
C TRP A 126 0.58 -14.23 -11.58
N LYS A 127 0.87 -13.23 -10.75
CA LYS A 127 0.06 -12.02 -10.57
C LYS A 127 0.97 -10.79 -10.69
N PRO A 128 1.28 -10.34 -11.92
CA PRO A 128 2.24 -9.25 -12.16
C PRO A 128 1.73 -7.87 -11.75
N ARG A 129 0.48 -7.77 -11.26
CA ARG A 129 -0.10 -6.52 -10.79
C ARG A 129 0.55 -6.10 -9.49
N ILE A 130 0.67 -4.80 -9.30
CA ILE A 130 1.21 -4.21 -8.07
C ILE A 130 0.11 -4.26 -7.01
N GLU A 131 0.08 -5.30 -6.19
CA GLU A 131 -0.90 -5.39 -5.10
C GLU A 131 -0.40 -4.61 -3.89
N LEU A 132 -1.18 -3.66 -3.39
CA LEU A 132 -0.97 -3.10 -2.05
C LEU A 132 -1.31 -4.18 -1.01
N PHE A 133 -0.27 -4.86 -0.53
CA PHE A 133 -0.38 -5.99 0.37
C PHE A 133 -0.59 -5.56 1.82
N SER A 134 0.13 -4.52 2.25
CA SER A 134 0.04 -3.94 3.58
C SER A 134 0.63 -2.52 3.61
N VAL A 135 0.33 -1.77 4.68
CA VAL A 135 0.99 -0.51 4.99
C VAL A 135 1.58 -0.58 6.39
N ILE A 136 2.80 -0.08 6.55
CA ILE A 136 3.52 -0.05 7.83
C ILE A 136 3.77 1.41 8.22
N PRO A 137 3.13 1.94 9.28
CA PRO A 137 3.33 3.32 9.75
C PRO A 137 4.65 3.47 10.51
N LYS A 138 5.78 3.62 9.81
CA LYS A 138 7.10 3.67 10.46
C LYS A 138 7.28 4.93 11.30
N GLY A 139 7.69 4.77 12.56
CA GLY A 139 7.76 5.84 13.55
C GLY A 139 6.80 5.60 14.71
N ASP A 140 5.90 4.63 14.57
CA ASP A 140 5.24 4.01 15.70
C ASP A 140 6.24 3.25 16.58
N ARG A 141 5.99 3.23 17.89
CA ARG A 141 6.74 2.40 18.85
C ARG A 141 6.14 0.99 18.98
N ARG A 142 5.38 0.54 17.98
CA ARG A 142 4.59 -0.70 18.00
C ARG A 142 5.10 -1.72 16.99
#